data_AF-A0A4S4ADP2-F1
#
_entry.id   AF-A0A4S4ADP2-F1
#
_cell.length_a   1.000
_cell.length_b   1.000
_cell.length_c   1.000
_cell.angle_alpha   90.00
_cell.angle_beta   90.00
_cell.angle_gamma   90.00
#
_symmetry.space_group_name_H-M   'P 1'
#
loop_
_entity.id
_entity.type
_entity.pdbx_description
1 polymer ?
#
loop_
_entity_poly.entity_id
_entity_poly.type
_entity_poly.pdbx_seq_one_letter_code
_entity_poly.pdbx_strand_id
1 'polypeptide(L)'
;MIRDIRSADRRSTVLWGLLIVATAFTWAVGEGGAGGPVIAALLLGVALLKGAAVILDFMALARAPLLWKLLTLGWLALVCALIGLAYWKGMP
;
A
#
# COMPACT_ATOMS: atom_id res chain seq x y z
N MET A 1 6.80 3.52 30.70
CA MET A 1 7.24 4.59 29.78
C MET A 1 8.32 4.13 28.80
N ILE A 2 9.52 3.65 29.20
CA ILE A 2 10.61 3.27 28.25
C ILE A 2 10.27 2.05 27.36
N ARG A 3 9.42 1.11 27.81
CA ARG A 3 9.03 -0.08 27.04
C ARG A 3 8.14 0.21 25.82
N ASP A 4 7.28 1.22 25.87
CA ASP A 4 6.34 1.57 24.79
C ASP A 4 7.04 2.18 23.57
N ILE A 5 8.16 2.87 23.80
CA ILE A 5 8.92 3.53 22.74
C ILE A 5 9.65 2.49 21.88
N ARG A 6 10.21 1.46 22.54
CA ARG A 6 11.01 0.41 21.88
C ARG A 6 10.16 -0.55 21.02
N SER A 7 8.89 -0.77 21.38
CA SER A 7 7.96 -1.60 20.59
C SER A 7 7.41 -0.85 19.38
N ALA A 8 7.11 0.44 19.53
CA ALA A 8 6.71 1.31 18.42
C ALA A 8 7.81 1.40 17.36
N ASP A 9 9.07 1.61 17.77
CA ASP A 9 10.21 1.62 16.85
C ASP A 9 10.34 0.30 16.08
N ARG A 10 10.27 -0.84 16.78
CA ARG A 10 10.40 -2.17 16.15
C ARG A 10 9.31 -2.39 15.10
N ARG A 11 8.06 -2.02 15.37
CA ARG A 11 6.96 -2.19 14.41
C ARG A 11 7.18 -1.33 13.17
N SER A 12 7.60 -0.07 13.33
CA SER A 12 7.92 0.81 12.21
C SER A 12 9.10 0.29 11.38
N THR A 13 10.15 -0.26 12.02
CA THR A 13 11.27 -0.89 11.30
C THR A 13 10.85 -2.11 10.49
N VAL A 14 9.98 -2.98 11.04
CA VAL A 14 9.47 -4.15 10.30
C VAL A 14 8.63 -3.71 9.10
N LEU A 15 7.73 -2.72 9.29
CA LEU A 15 6.92 -2.19 8.20
C LEU A 15 7.78 -1.54 7.12
N TRP A 16 8.79 -0.78 7.51
CA TRP A 16 9.76 -0.21 6.57
C TRP A 16 10.47 -1.30 5.76
N GLY A 17 10.93 -2.38 6.42
CA GLY A 17 11.53 -3.53 5.73
C GLY A 17 10.56 -4.21 4.76
N LEU A 18 9.30 -4.41 5.17
CA LEU A 18 8.24 -4.94 4.32
C LEU A 18 8.00 -4.05 3.09
N LEU A 19 8.03 -2.73 3.26
CA LEU A 19 7.86 -1.76 2.17
C LEU A 19 9.01 -1.82 1.16
N ILE A 20 10.25 -2.04 1.62
CA ILE A 20 11.40 -2.26 0.72
C ILE A 20 11.18 -3.54 -0.09
N VAL A 21 10.84 -4.65 0.57
CA VAL A 21 10.57 -5.93 -0.11
C VAL A 21 9.44 -5.79 -1.12
N ALA A 22 8.34 -5.13 -0.76
CA ALA A 22 7.24 -4.86 -1.68
C ALA A 22 7.69 -4.06 -2.91
N THR A 23 8.59 -3.09 -2.72
CA THR A 23 9.13 -2.27 -3.82
C THR A 23 10.02 -3.10 -4.75
N ALA A 24 10.94 -3.88 -4.18
CA ALA A 24 11.81 -4.78 -4.94
C ALA A 24 10.99 -5.81 -5.72
N PHE A 25 9.92 -6.35 -5.11
CA PHE A 25 8.99 -7.25 -5.76
C PHE A 25 8.28 -6.59 -6.96
N THR A 26 7.70 -5.39 -6.77
CA THR A 26 7.05 -4.68 -7.88
C THR A 26 8.02 -4.34 -9.01
N TRP A 27 9.27 -4.01 -8.67
CA TRP A 27 10.31 -3.76 -9.65
C TRP A 27 10.66 -5.01 -10.44
N ALA A 28 10.90 -6.15 -9.76
CA ALA A 28 11.21 -7.42 -10.41
C ALA A 28 10.09 -7.90 -11.34
N VAL A 29 8.82 -7.70 -10.96
CA VAL A 29 7.66 -8.01 -11.81
C VAL A 29 7.64 -7.13 -13.07
N GLY A 30 7.94 -5.85 -12.94
CA GLY A 30 8.00 -4.92 -14.07
C GLY A 30 9.18 -5.19 -15.01
N GLU A 31 10.37 -5.42 -14.45
CA GLU A 31 11.61 -5.72 -15.20
C GLU A 31 11.50 -7.05 -15.95
N GLY A 32 10.83 -8.05 -15.37
CA GLY A 32 10.58 -9.35 -15.98
C GLY A 32 9.61 -9.32 -17.17
N GLY A 33 9.07 -8.15 -17.53
CA GLY A 33 8.13 -8.01 -18.65
C GLY A 33 6.78 -8.71 -18.43
N ALA A 34 6.48 -9.12 -17.19
CA ALA A 34 5.22 -9.75 -16.86
C ALA A 34 4.09 -8.73 -17.03
N GLY A 35 3.08 -9.08 -17.84
CA GLY A 35 1.99 -8.18 -18.18
C GLY A 35 0.63 -8.86 -18.20
N GLY A 36 -0.41 -8.06 -18.41
CA GLY A 36 -1.79 -8.53 -18.52
C GLY A 36 -2.64 -8.30 -17.26
N PRO A 37 -3.93 -8.68 -17.32
CA PRO A 37 -4.93 -8.34 -16.30
C PRO A 37 -4.57 -8.80 -14.90
N VAL A 38 -4.02 -10.02 -14.80
CA VAL A 38 -3.66 -10.65 -13.52
C VAL A 38 -2.48 -9.94 -12.87
N ILE A 39 -1.45 -9.59 -13.65
CA ILE A 39 -0.28 -8.86 -13.15
C ILE A 39 -0.68 -7.45 -12.73
N ALA A 40 -1.52 -6.76 -13.50
CA ALA A 40 -2.02 -5.44 -13.13
C ALA A 40 -2.85 -5.47 -11.85
N ALA A 41 -3.75 -6.45 -11.69
CA ALA A 41 -4.52 -6.63 -10.46
C ALA A 41 -3.61 -6.91 -9.25
N LEU A 42 -2.56 -7.73 -9.44
CA LEU A 42 -1.57 -8.02 -8.41
C LEU A 42 -0.77 -6.78 -8.02
N LEU A 43 -0.27 -5.99 -8.97
CA LEU A 43 0.45 -4.75 -8.70
C LEU A 43 -0.45 -3.70 -8.02
N LEU A 44 -1.72 -3.58 -8.44
CA LEU A 44 -2.71 -2.74 -7.77
C LEU A 44 -2.97 -3.17 -6.33
N GLY A 45 -3.09 -4.48 -6.09
CA GLY A 45 -3.23 -5.04 -4.75
C GLY A 45 -2.02 -4.69 -3.86
N VAL A 46 -0.80 -4.85 -4.38
CA VAL A 46 0.42 -4.47 -3.67
C VAL A 46 0.46 -2.97 -3.37
N ALA A 47 0.08 -2.13 -4.33
CA ALA A 47 0.00 -0.68 -4.15
C ALA A 47 -1.01 -0.29 -3.06
N LEU A 48 -2.17 -0.93 -3.02
CA LEU A 48 -3.20 -0.71 -2.00
C LEU A 48 -2.69 -1.08 -0.60
N LEU A 49 -2.08 -2.26 -0.45
CA LEU A 49 -1.55 -2.74 0.83
C LEU A 49 -0.41 -1.85 1.33
N LYS A 50 0.53 -1.49 0.45
CA LYS A 50 1.64 -0.58 0.75
C LYS A 50 1.13 0.81 1.16
N GLY A 51 0.18 1.36 0.41
CA GLY A 51 -0.44 2.64 0.73
C GLY A 51 -1.15 2.64 2.08
N ALA A 52 -1.92 1.58 2.38
CA ALA A 52 -2.60 1.44 3.66
C ALA A 52 -1.62 1.38 4.84
N ALA A 53 -0.51 0.64 4.70
CA ALA A 53 0.55 0.59 5.73
C ALA A 53 1.17 1.97 5.97
N VAL A 54 1.43 2.74 4.91
CA VAL A 54 1.97 4.10 5.03
C VAL A 54 0.99 5.05 5.73
N ILE A 55 -0.29 5.03 5.32
CA ILE A 55 -1.33 5.89 5.91
C ILE A 55 -1.47 5.61 7.41
N LEU A 56 -1.61 4.33 7.78
CA LEU A 56 -1.86 3.97 9.17
C LEU A 56 -0.64 4.25 10.07
N ASP A 57 0.55 3.87 9.62
CA ASP A 57 1.71 3.79 10.51
C ASP A 57 2.71 4.93 10.38
N PHE A 58 2.87 5.51 9.18
CA PHE A 58 3.83 6.59 8.95
C PHE A 58 3.18 7.99 8.95
N MET A 59 1.92 8.12 8.53
CA MET A 59 1.19 9.39 8.64
C MET A 59 0.59 9.62 10.05
N ALA A 60 0.87 8.73 11.00
CA ALA A 60 0.30 8.72 12.35
C ALA A 60 -1.24 8.65 12.39
N LEU A 61 -1.91 8.31 11.28
CA LEU A 61 -3.36 8.20 11.25
C LEU A 61 -3.86 7.03 12.09
N ALA A 62 -3.04 6.04 12.47
CA ALA A 62 -3.44 4.97 13.39
C ALA A 62 -4.05 5.49 14.71
N ARG A 63 -3.61 6.66 15.21
CA ARG A 63 -4.18 7.29 16.42
C ARG A 63 -5.19 8.40 16.13
N ALA A 64 -5.42 8.73 14.86
CA ALA A 64 -6.35 9.76 14.45
C ALA A 64 -7.83 9.30 14.56
N PRO A 65 -8.79 10.24 14.57
CA PRO A 65 -10.22 9.95 14.52
C PRO A 65 -10.58 9.05 13.34
N LEU A 66 -11.60 8.20 13.51
CA LEU A 66 -12.06 7.25 12.48
C LEU A 66 -12.42 7.93 11.15
N LEU A 67 -12.96 9.15 11.18
CA LEU A 67 -13.30 9.91 9.98
C LEU A 67 -12.08 10.12 9.06
N TRP A 68 -10.93 10.51 9.63
CA TRP A 68 -9.72 10.77 8.85
C TRP A 68 -9.11 9.48 8.29
N LYS A 69 -9.15 8.40 9.06
CA LYS A 69 -8.73 7.06 8.61
C LYS A 69 -9.57 6.60 7.42
N LEU A 70 -10.90 6.69 7.55
CA LEU A 70 -11.84 6.26 6.51
C LEU A 70 -11.75 7.14 5.26
N LEU A 71 -11.58 8.46 5.43
CA LEU A 71 -11.45 9.36 4.29
C LEU A 71 -10.20 9.05 3.47
N THR A 72 -9.06 8.88 4.12
CA THR A 72 -7.78 8.60 3.44
C THR A 72 -7.71 7.18 2.87
N LEU A 73 -8.13 6.16 3.61
CA LEU A 73 -8.20 4.79 3.12
C LEU A 73 -9.26 4.63 2.02
N GLY A 74 -10.42 5.27 2.19
CA GLY A 74 -11.48 5.29 1.18
C GLY A 74 -11.03 5.99 -0.09
N TRP A 75 -10.30 7.10 0.03
CA TRP A 75 -9.71 7.78 -1.13
C TRP A 75 -8.67 6.90 -1.85
N LEU A 76 -7.77 6.25 -1.11
CA LEU A 76 -6.80 5.32 -1.69
C LEU A 76 -7.52 4.18 -2.44
N ALA A 77 -8.53 3.57 -1.81
CA ALA A 77 -9.33 2.51 -2.42
C ALA A 77 -10.06 2.99 -3.67
N LEU A 78 -10.63 4.21 -3.64
CA LEU A 78 -11.28 4.82 -4.79
C LEU A 78 -10.31 5.00 -5.96
N VAL A 79 -9.12 5.57 -5.72
CA VAL A 79 -8.10 5.76 -6.75
C VAL A 79 -7.66 4.41 -7.33
N CYS A 80 -7.38 3.40 -6.50
CA CYS A 80 -7.03 2.07 -6.98
C CYS A 80 -8.16 1.43 -7.81
N ALA A 81 -9.42 1.60 -7.40
CA ALA A 81 -10.57 1.11 -8.14
C ALA A 81 -10.71 1.81 -9.50
N LEU A 82 -10.54 3.14 -9.55
CA LEU A 82 -10.57 3.90 -10.80
C LEU A 82 -9.47 3.48 -11.76
N ILE A 83 -8.24 3.27 -11.26
CA ILE A 83 -7.12 2.77 -12.07
C ILE A 83 -7.44 1.37 -12.61
N GLY A 84 -7.97 0.48 -11.76
CA GLY A 84 -8.38 -0.87 -12.17
C GLY A 84 -9.46 -0.86 -13.25
N LEU A 85 -10.48 -0.01 -13.10
CA LEU A 85 -11.55 0.16 -14.09
C LEU A 85 -11.04 0.75 -15.40
N ALA A 86 -10.14 1.74 -15.34
CA ALA A 86 -9.52 2.32 -16.53
C ALA A 86 -8.69 1.28 -17.28
N TYR A 87 -7.91 0.46 -16.55
CA TYR A 87 -7.13 -0.62 -17.14
C TYR A 87 -8.04 -1.67 -17.79
N TRP A 88 -9.13 -2.07 -17.12
CA TRP A 88 -10.12 -3.00 -17.68
C TRP A 88 -10.77 -2.47 -18.97
N LYS A 89 -11.12 -1.18 -19.00
CA LYS A 89 -11.71 -0.52 -20.18
C LYS A 89 -10.71 -0.30 -21.31
N GLY A 90 -9.42 -0.18 -20.99
CA GLY A 90 -8.34 0.04 -21.95
C GLY A 90 -7.74 -1.24 -22.54
N MET A 91 -8.19 -2.42 -22.08
CA MET A 91 -7.82 -3.68 -22.71
C MET A 91 -8.55 -3.84 -24.07
N PRO A 92 -7.82 -4.15 -25.15
CA PRO A 92 -8.43 -4.49 -26.44
C PRO A 92 -9.22 -5.81 -26.40
#